data_AF-A0A8T2IHL2-F1
#
_entry.id   AF-A0A8T2IHL2-F1
#
_cell.length_a   1.000
_cell.length_b   1.000
_cell.length_c   1.000
_cell.angle_alpha   90.00
_cell.angle_beta   90.00
_cell.angle_gamma   90.00
#
_symmetry.space_group_name_H-M   'P 1'
#
loop_
_entity.id
_entity.type
_entity.pdbx_description
1 polymer ?
#
loop_
_entity_poly.entity_id
_entity_poly.type
_entity_poly.pdbx_seq_one_letter_code
_entity_poly.pdbx_strand_id
1 'polypeptide(L)'
;WDLVCELKVFNQAAATIFFMGLTAGSVISGYLADRFGRRNIYLLSALISLLSGVTSAFSVSYIMFSISRFICGVSLMGFSLIPLTLGK
;
A
#
# COMPACT_ATOMS: atom_id res chain seq x y z
N TRP A 1 -10.47 -10.35 31.18
CA TRP A 1 -10.43 -8.90 30.90
C TRP A 1 -9.37 -8.70 29.82
N ASP A 2 -9.57 -9.27 28.62
CA ASP A 2 -8.45 -9.52 27.68
C ASP A 2 -8.74 -9.10 26.23
N LEU A 3 -9.92 -8.54 25.94
CA LEU A 3 -10.26 -8.07 24.58
C LEU A 3 -9.41 -6.87 24.13
N VAL A 4 -8.90 -6.06 25.07
CA VAL A 4 -8.12 -4.85 24.75
C VAL A 4 -6.71 -5.21 24.25
N CYS A 5 -6.11 -6.27 24.78
CA CYS A 5 -4.77 -6.71 24.38
C CYS A 5 -4.78 -7.35 22.98
N GLU A 6 -5.80 -8.16 22.68
CA GLU A 6 -5.92 -8.85 21.40
C GLU A 6 -6.20 -7.86 20.25
N LEU A 7 -7.10 -6.88 20.45
CA LEU A 7 -7.33 -5.80 19.47
C LEU A 7 -6.08 -4.98 19.19
N LYS A 8 -5.24 -4.74 20.21
CA LYS A 8 -4.00 -3.99 20.08
C LYS A 8 -3.01 -4.71 19.17
N VAL A 9 -2.87 -6.02 19.33
CA VAL A 9 -2.00 -6.86 18.49
C VAL A 9 -2.49 -6.87 17.05
N PHE A 10 -3.80 -7.01 16.81
CA PHE A 10 -4.34 -7.00 15.44
C PHE A 10 -4.11 -5.66 14.71
N ASN A 11 -4.31 -4.55 15.41
CA ASN A 11 -4.11 -3.22 14.83
C ASN A 11 -2.62 -2.90 14.61
N GLN A 12 -1.77 -3.31 15.56
CA GLN A 12 -0.31 -3.16 15.44
C GLN A 12 0.25 -4.03 14.32
N ALA A 13 -0.22 -5.26 14.17
CA ALA A 13 0.12 -6.13 13.04
C ALA A 13 -0.29 -5.48 11.70
N ALA A 14 -1.52 -4.98 11.58
CA ALA A 14 -1.96 -4.29 10.37
C ALA A 14 -1.11 -3.05 10.04
N ALA A 15 -0.67 -2.30 11.06
CA ALA A 15 0.23 -1.15 10.87
C ALA A 15 1.62 -1.58 10.40
N THR A 16 2.23 -2.61 11.02
CA THR A 16 3.55 -3.11 10.59
C THR A 16 3.53 -3.63 9.16
N ILE A 17 2.46 -4.34 8.78
CA ILE A 17 2.26 -4.85 7.41
C ILE A 17 2.10 -3.69 6.43
N PHE A 18 1.37 -2.64 6.81
CA PHE A 18 1.27 -1.43 6.00
C PHE A 18 2.63 -0.75 5.80
N PHE A 19 3.44 -0.63 6.85
CA PHE A 19 4.80 -0.08 6.74
C PHE A 19 5.73 -0.97 5.90
N MET A 20 5.65 -2.29 6.04
CA MET A 20 6.38 -3.20 5.16
C MET A 20 5.97 -3.00 3.69
N GLY A 21 4.67 -2.85 3.43
CA GLY A 21 4.16 -2.49 2.10
C GLY A 21 4.72 -1.17 1.59
N LEU A 22 4.77 -0.13 2.42
CA LEU A 22 5.38 1.16 2.07
C LEU A 22 6.87 1.01 1.70
N THR A 23 7.64 0.25 2.49
CA THR A 23 9.08 0.03 2.22
C THR A 23 9.32 -0.78 0.95
N ALA A 24 8.51 -1.81 0.68
CA ALA A 24 8.59 -2.54 -0.57
C ALA A 24 8.18 -1.65 -1.76
N GLY A 25 7.12 -0.86 -1.58
CA GLY A 25 6.60 0.07 -2.59
C GLY A 25 7.59 1.15 -2.99
N SER A 26 8.41 1.69 -2.08
CA SER A 26 9.43 2.68 -2.43
C SER A 26 10.51 2.09 -3.34
N VAL A 27 11.01 0.89 -3.01
CA VAL A 27 12.05 0.19 -3.78
C VAL A 27 11.50 -0.20 -5.16
N ILE A 28 10.31 -0.80 -5.21
CA ILE A 28 9.66 -1.24 -6.45
C ILE A 28 9.34 -0.03 -7.33
N SER A 29 8.78 1.04 -6.76
CA SER A 29 8.42 2.23 -7.54
C SER A 29 9.64 2.95 -8.10
N GLY A 30 10.77 2.97 -7.38
CA GLY A 30 12.04 3.49 -7.92
C GLY A 30 12.51 2.66 -9.12
N TYR A 31 12.58 1.34 -8.94
CA TYR A 31 13.01 0.43 -10.00
C TYR A 31 12.10 0.46 -11.24
N LEU A 32 10.77 0.47 -11.04
CA LEU A 32 9.82 0.58 -12.15
C LEU A 32 9.94 1.94 -12.83
N ALA A 33 10.07 3.04 -12.07
CA ALA A 33 10.13 4.41 -12.61
C ALA A 33 11.25 4.56 -13.64
N ASP A 34 12.39 3.94 -13.37
CA ASP A 34 13.56 3.96 -14.24
C ASP A 34 13.37 3.12 -15.52
N ARG A 35 12.50 2.10 -15.50
CA ARG A 35 12.38 1.11 -16.58
C ARG A 35 11.16 1.28 -17.48
N PHE A 36 10.00 1.66 -16.95
CA PHE A 36 8.72 1.72 -17.67
C PHE A 36 8.22 3.14 -17.98
N GLY A 37 8.96 4.16 -17.52
CA GLY A 37 8.59 5.57 -17.70
C GLY A 37 7.55 6.06 -16.69
N ARG A 38 7.78 7.25 -16.14
CA ARG A 38 7.04 7.80 -14.98
C ARG A 38 5.52 7.87 -15.14
N ARG A 39 5.00 8.16 -16.34
CA ARG A 39 3.56 8.38 -16.57
C ARG A 39 2.72 7.10 -16.46
N ASN A 40 3.20 5.98 -17.02
CA ASN A 40 2.47 4.71 -16.97
C ASN A 40 2.41 4.15 -15.55
N ILE A 41 3.49 4.31 -14.79
CA ILE A 41 3.58 3.79 -13.43
C ILE A 41 2.71 4.62 -12.48
N TYR A 42 2.60 5.94 -12.71
CA TYR A 42 1.66 6.78 -11.97
C TYR A 42 0.22 6.27 -12.14
N LEU A 43 -0.21 6.05 -13.39
CA LEU A 43 -1.55 5.51 -13.68
C LEU A 43 -1.74 4.10 -13.09
N LEU A 44 -0.73 3.24 -13.18
CA LEU A 44 -0.79 1.89 -12.61
C LEU A 44 -0.91 1.93 -11.08
N SER A 45 -0.12 2.77 -10.41
CA SER A 45 -0.19 2.93 -8.95
C SER A 45 -1.55 3.49 -8.49
N ALA A 46 -2.14 4.42 -9.24
CA ALA A 46 -3.47 4.95 -8.98
C ALA A 46 -4.55 3.87 -9.14
N LEU A 47 -4.48 3.03 -10.18
CA LEU A 47 -5.40 1.90 -10.37
C LEU A 47 -5.28 0.88 -9.22
N ILE A 48 -4.06 0.51 -8.84
CA ILE A 48 -3.83 -0.43 -7.74
C ILE A 48 -4.35 0.14 -6.42
N SER A 49 -4.14 1.44 -6.16
CA SER A 49 -4.66 2.12 -4.96
C SER A 49 -6.18 2.10 -4.89
N LEU A 50 -6.86 2.38 -6.02
CA LEU A 50 -8.32 2.29 -6.12
C LEU A 50 -8.84 0.88 -5.89
N LEU A 51 -8.24 -0.13 -6.57
CA LEU A 51 -8.62 -1.53 -6.37
C LEU A 51 -8.43 -1.93 -4.90
N SER A 52 -7.30 -1.58 -4.31
CA SER A 52 -6.99 -1.88 -2.92
C SER A 52 -8.00 -1.25 -1.95
N GLY A 53 -8.46 -0.03 -2.24
CA GLY A 53 -9.51 0.65 -1.46
C GLY A 53 -10.85 -0.06 -1.56
N VAL A 54 -11.26 -0.45 -2.77
CA VAL A 54 -12.50 -1.20 -3.00
C VAL A 54 -12.44 -2.57 -2.31
N THR A 55 -11.33 -3.31 -2.46
CA THR A 55 -11.14 -4.61 -1.80
C THR A 55 -11.16 -4.48 -0.28
N SER A 56 -10.61 -3.39 0.26
CA SER A 56 -10.68 -3.12 1.72
C SER A 56 -12.11 -2.86 2.19
N ALA A 57 -12.94 -2.20 1.38
CA ALA A 57 -14.35 -1.95 1.71
C ALA A 57 -15.19 -3.23 1.70
N PHE A 58 -14.87 -4.20 0.83
CA PHE A 58 -15.52 -5.51 0.75
C PHE A 58 -14.89 -6.59 1.66
N SER A 59 -13.87 -6.24 2.45
CA SER A 59 -13.13 -7.21 3.25
C SER A 59 -13.92 -7.67 4.48
N VAL A 60 -14.44 -8.90 4.44
CA VAL A 60 -15.11 -9.55 5.58
C VAL A 60 -14.14 -10.34 6.47
N SER A 61 -12.93 -10.64 5.99
CA SER A 61 -11.93 -11.47 6.69
C SER A 61 -10.66 -10.70 7.03
N TYR A 62 -10.06 -10.98 8.21
CA TYR A 62 -8.81 -10.35 8.67
C TYR A 62 -7.64 -10.54 7.68
N ILE A 63 -7.55 -11.71 7.04
CA ILE A 63 -6.51 -11.98 6.03
C ILE A 63 -6.68 -11.09 4.79
N MET A 64 -7.91 -10.92 4.30
CA MET A 64 -8.19 -10.02 3.16
C MET A 64 -7.86 -8.57 3.50
N PHE A 65 -8.22 -8.13 4.71
CA PHE A 65 -7.89 -6.79 5.20
C PHE A 65 -6.38 -6.58 5.30
N SER A 66 -5.63 -7.59 5.75
CA SER A 66 -4.18 -7.51 5.88
C SER A 66 -3.50 -7.43 4.51
N ILE A 67 -3.94 -8.24 3.54
CA ILE A 67 -3.42 -8.22 2.16
C ILE A 67 -3.73 -6.88 1.50
N SER A 68 -4.97 -6.39 1.64
CA SER A 68 -5.36 -5.10 1.07
C SER A 68 -4.57 -3.94 1.70
N ARG A 69 -4.26 -4.00 3.00
CA ARG A 69 -3.37 -3.00 3.65
C ARG A 69 -1.94 -3.04 3.10
N PHE A 70 -1.39 -4.23 2.86
CA PHE A 70 -0.07 -4.34 2.25
C PHE A 70 -0.05 -3.74 0.84
N ILE A 71 -1.01 -4.11 -0.01
CA ILE A 71 -1.14 -3.60 -1.39
C ILE A 71 -1.36 -2.08 -1.38
N CYS A 72 -2.20 -1.58 -0.46
CA CYS A 72 -2.43 -0.15 -0.28
C CYS A 72 -1.11 0.57 0.03
N GLY A 73 -0.32 0.07 0.99
CA GLY A 73 1.00 0.63 1.32
C GLY A 73 1.94 0.66 0.11
N VAL A 74 2.01 -0.43 -0.66
CA VAL A 74 2.83 -0.48 -1.89
C VAL A 74 2.40 0.58 -2.91
N SER A 75 1.09 0.69 -3.15
CA SER A 75 0.53 1.63 -4.13
C SER A 75 0.65 3.09 -3.72
N LEU A 76 0.49 3.39 -2.43
CA LEU A 76 0.56 4.74 -1.88
C LEU A 76 1.97 5.31 -2.04
N MET A 77 2.99 4.49 -1.80
CA MET A 77 4.37 4.94 -1.92
C MET A 77 4.74 5.27 -3.39
N GLY A 78 4.26 4.49 -4.35
CA GLY A 78 4.38 4.83 -5.77
C GLY A 78 3.66 6.13 -6.10
N PHE A 79 2.41 6.28 -5.67
CA PHE A 79 1.62 7.49 -5.91
C PHE A 79 2.25 8.75 -5.31
N SER A 80 2.91 8.68 -4.15
CA SER A 80 3.58 9.82 -3.51
C SER A 80 4.96 10.13 -4.09
N LEU A 81 5.75 9.11 -4.47
CA LEU A 81 7.10 9.30 -4.99
C LEU A 81 7.13 9.81 -6.43
N ILE A 82 6.25 9.28 -7.29
CA ILE A 82 6.25 9.61 -8.72
C ILE A 82 6.03 11.11 -8.99
N PRO A 83 5.03 11.81 -8.42
CA PRO A 83 4.85 13.25 -8.62
C PRO A 83 6.00 14.06 -8.02
N LEU A 84 6.58 13.63 -6.88
CA LEU A 84 7.76 14.30 -6.30
C LEU A 84 8.94 14.28 -7.29
N THR A 85 9.11 13.19 -8.02
CA THR A 85 10.19 13.09 -9.01
C THR A 85 9.89 13.88 -10.30
N LEU A 86 8.61 14.03 -10.67
CA LEU A 86 8.15 14.78 -11.85
C LEU A 86 8.15 16.31 -11.67
N GLY A 87 8.09 16.81 -10.43
CA GLY A 87 8.07 18.23 -10.11
C GLY A 87 9.41 18.97 -10.24
N LYS A 88 10.18 18.67 -11.30
CA LYS A 88 11.31 19.50 -11.76
C LYS A 88 11.00 20.08 -13.13
#